data_AF-A0A536F0M2-F1
#
_entry.id   AF-A0A536F0M2-F1
#
_cell.length_a   1.000
_cell.length_b   1.000
_cell.length_c   1.000
_cell.angle_alpha   90.00
_cell.angle_beta   90.00
_cell.angle_gamma   90.00
#
_symmetry.space_group_name_H-M   'P 1'
#
loop_
_entity.id
_entity.type
_entity.pdbx_description
1 polymer ?
#
loop_
_entity_poly.entity_id
_entity_poly.type
_entity_poly.pdbx_seq_one_letter_code
_entity_poly.pdbx_strand_id
1 'polypeptide(L)' 'MKIRALVFDFDGLLVDTEGPIFAAWQRIYRERGQELPRERWLTIIGTASGPFDPLLDLGQRTGQQLDREELDDLERL' A
#
# COMPACT_ATOMS: atom_id res chain seq x y z
N MET A 1 -33.65 20.23 5.68
CA MET A 1 -32.80 19.16 6.27
C MET A 1 -31.66 19.83 7.03
N LYS A 2 -31.38 19.46 8.28
CA LYS A 2 -30.27 20.05 9.07
C LYS A 2 -29.23 18.96 9.35
N ILE A 3 -28.08 19.03 8.67
CA ILE A 3 -26.90 18.21 8.99
C ILE A 3 -26.38 18.66 10.37
N ARG A 4 -26.08 17.72 11.26
CA ARG A 4 -25.62 17.99 12.64
C ARG A 4 -24.11 17.82 12.82
N ALA A 5 -23.50 16.92 12.05
CA ALA A 5 -22.07 16.64 12.07
C ALA A 5 -21.65 15.97 10.75
N LEU A 6 -20.36 16.05 10.47
CA LEU A 6 -19.66 15.32 9.41
C LEU A 6 -18.44 14.66 10.03
N VAL A 7 -18.17 13.41 9.66
CA VAL A 7 -16.94 12.69 10.02
C VAL A 7 -16.24 12.37 8.71
N PHE A 8 -14.98 12.77 8.63
CA PHE A 8 -14.13 12.52 7.48
C PHE A 8 -13.10 11.47 7.85
N ASP A 9 -12.90 10.52 6.95
CA ASP A 9 -11.66 9.77 6.89
C ASP A 9 -10.49 10.70 6.56
N PHE A 10 -9.26 10.27 6.84
CA PHE A 10 -8.07 11.10 6.59
C PHE A 10 -7.40 10.73 5.28
N ASP A 11 -6.93 9.49 5.19
CA ASP A 11 -6.11 8.99 4.09
C ASP A 11 -6.90 8.93 2.79
N GLY A 12 -6.37 9.52 1.72
CA GLY A 12 -7.04 9.58 0.42
C GLY A 12 -8.29 10.49 0.37
N LEU A 13 -8.77 11.02 1.51
CA LEU A 13 -9.93 11.93 1.56
C LEU A 13 -9.54 13.37 1.89
N LEU A 14 -8.88 13.60 3.03
CA LEU A 14 -8.40 14.93 3.43
C LEU A 14 -7.03 15.24 2.83
N VAL A 15 -6.18 14.22 2.70
CA VAL A 15 -4.85 14.31 2.09
C VAL A 15 -4.68 13.14 1.13
N ASP A 16 -4.13 13.40 -0.06
CA ASP A 16 -3.76 12.33 -1.00
C ASP A 16 -2.51 11.60 -0.51
N THR A 17 -2.73 10.57 0.31
CA THR A 17 -1.69 9.65 0.80
C THR A 17 -1.65 8.36 -0.03
N GLU A 18 -2.73 8.01 -0.72
CA GLU A 18 -2.85 6.78 -1.52
C GLU A 18 -1.91 6.78 -2.74
N GLY A 19 -1.80 7.90 -3.45
CA GLY A 19 -0.88 8.04 -4.58
C GLY A 19 0.59 7.85 -4.18
N PRO A 20 1.10 8.61 -3.19
CA PRO A 20 2.47 8.46 -2.68
C PRO A 20 2.79 7.05 -2.16
N ILE A 21 1.89 6.42 -1.40
CA ILE A 21 2.10 5.06 -0.88
C ILE A 21 2.18 4.06 -2.05
N PHE A 22 1.28 4.16 -3.03
CA PHE A 22 1.35 3.31 -4.22
C PHE A 22 2.66 3.49 -4.98
N ALA A 23 3.13 4.72 -5.16
CA ALA A 23 4.40 5.01 -5.83
C ALA A 23 5.62 4.43 -5.10
N ALA A 24 5.62 4.47 -3.75
CA ALA A 24 6.65 3.85 -2.93
C ALA A 24 6.68 2.32 -3.15
N TRP A 25 5.52 1.67 -3.11
CA TRP A 25 5.44 0.24 -3.38
C TRP A 25 5.84 -0.13 -4.81
N GLN A 26 5.47 0.67 -5.81
CA GLN A 26 5.94 0.46 -7.17
C GLN A 26 7.47 0.56 -7.28
N ARG A 27 8.11 1.48 -6.54
CA ARG A 27 9.57 1.57 -6.46
C ARG A 27 10.16 0.29 -5.86
N ILE A 28 9.65 -0.16 -4.72
CA ILE A 28 10.09 -1.39 -4.02
C ILE A 28 10.00 -2.62 -4.94
N TYR A 29 8.90 -2.77 -5.68
CA TYR A 29 8.72 -3.87 -6.63
C TYR A 29 9.75 -3.79 -7.77
N ARG A 30 9.93 -2.61 -8.38
CA ARG A 30 10.87 -2.42 -9.50
C ARG A 30 12.32 -2.68 -9.11
N GLU A 31 12.73 -2.29 -7.91
CA GLU A 31 14.07 -2.59 -7.37
C GLU A 31 14.36 -4.10 -7.29
N ARG A 32 13.31 -4.93 -7.20
CA ARG A 32 13.38 -6.40 -7.22
C ARG A 32 13.02 -7.02 -8.57
N GLY A 33 12.96 -6.22 -9.63
CA GLY A 33 12.64 -6.66 -10.98
C GLY A 33 11.19 -7.13 -11.16
N GLN A 34 10.28 -6.69 -10.28
CA GLN A 34 8.85 -7.02 -10.32
C GLN A 34 8.02 -5.77 -10.63
N GLU A 35 6.76 -5.99 -11.00
CA GLU A 35 5.76 -4.93 -11.14
C GLU A 35 4.60 -5.16 -10.18
N LEU A 36 4.20 -4.10 -9.46
CA LEU A 36 3.01 -4.12 -8.61
C LEU A 36 1.76 -3.93 -9.49
N PRO A 37 0.84 -4.91 -9.58
CA PRO A 37 -0.38 -4.73 -10.35
C PRO A 37 -1.30 -3.73 -9.66
N ARG A 38 -1.67 -2.65 -10.38
CA ARG A 38 -2.54 -1.60 -9.85
C ARG A 38 -3.90 -2.17 -9.41
N GLU A 39 -4.42 -3.13 -10.15
CA GLU A 39 -5.71 -3.76 -9.88
C GLU A 39 -5.71 -4.48 -8.53
N ARG A 40 -4.57 -5.06 -8.13
CA ARG A 40 -4.41 -5.70 -6.81
C ARG A 40 -4.30 -4.65 -5.71
N TRP A 41 -3.53 -3.58 -5.93
CA TRP A 41 -3.41 -2.46 -4.99
C TRP A 41 -4.77 -1.81 -4.70
N LEU A 42 -5.59 -1.58 -5.72
CA LEU A 42 -6.92 -0.99 -5.54
C LEU A 42 -7.85 -1.82 -4.65
N THR A 43 -7.59 -3.12 -4.44
CA THR A 43 -8.42 -3.97 -3.56
C THR A 43 -8.20 -3.74 -2.07
N ILE A 44 -7.12 -3.04 -1.69
CA ILE A 44 -6.74 -2.85 -0.28
C ILE A 44 -6.88 -1.39 0.18
N ILE A 45 -7.05 -0.43 -0.73
CA ILE A 45 -7.26 1.00 -0.43
C ILE A 45 -8.45 1.18 0.53
N GLY A 46 -8.25 1.96 1.59
CA GLY A 46 -9.27 2.23 2.61
C GLY A 46 -9.65 1.02 3.49
N THR A 47 -8.87 -0.07 3.47
CA THR A 47 -9.13 -1.26 4.29
C THR A 47 -8.07 -1.45 5.37
N ALA A 48 -8.48 -1.86 6.58
CA ALA A 48 -7.55 -2.24 7.64
C ALA A 48 -6.93 -3.63 7.43
N SER A 49 -7.61 -4.49 6.66
CA SER A 49 -7.15 -5.83 6.28
C SER A 49 -7.82 -6.20 4.95
N GLY A 50 -7.05 -6.19 3.86
CA GLY A 50 -7.56 -6.52 2.53
C GLY A 50 -7.09 -7.88 2.03
N PRO A 51 -7.60 -8.33 0.86
CA PRO A 51 -7.29 -9.65 0.28
C PRO A 51 -5.90 -9.73 -0.37
N PHE A 52 -5.12 -8.66 -0.32
CA PHE A 52 -3.81 -8.54 -0.94
C PHE A 52 -2.82 -7.95 0.06
N ASP A 53 -1.66 -8.59 0.15
CA ASP A 53 -0.52 -8.11 0.92
C ASP A 53 0.67 -7.99 -0.05
N PRO A 54 1.14 -6.76 -0.32
CA PRO A 54 2.21 -6.52 -1.28
C PRO A 54 3.56 -7.07 -0.81
N LEU A 55 3.82 -7.17 0.49
CA LEU A 55 5.07 -7.74 1.01
C LEU A 55 5.10 -9.25 0.77
N LEU A 56 3.99 -9.93 1.08
CA LEU A 56 3.86 -11.38 0.85
C LEU A 56 3.89 -11.74 -0.63
N ASP A 57 3.18 -10.99 -1.48
CA ASP A 57 3.21 -11.21 -2.94
C ASP A 57 4.61 -10.99 -3.52
N LEU A 58 5.32 -9.94 -3.10
CA LEU A 58 6.69 -9.68 -3.55
C LEU A 58 7.66 -10.78 -3.12
N GLY A 59 7.57 -11.25 -1.88
CA GLY A 59 8.37 -12.38 -1.39
C GLY A 59 8.13 -13.65 -2.20
N GLN A 60 6.87 -13.97 -2.51
CA GLN A 60 6.51 -15.12 -3.34
C GLN A 60 7.08 -15.03 -4.76
N ARG A 61 7.02 -13.84 -5.39
CA ARG A 61 7.54 -13.63 -6.75
C ARG A 61 9.05 -13.72 -6.86
N THR A 62 9.74 -13.28 -5.81
CA THR A 62 11.21 -13.25 -5.75
C THR A 62 11.81 -14.53 -5.17
N GLY A 63 10.99 -15.38 -4.55
CA GLY A 63 11.46 -16.55 -3.79
C GLY A 63 12.21 -16.17 -2.52
N GLN A 64 12.04 -14.93 -2.04
CA GLN A 64 12.67 -14.40 -0.84
C GLN A 64 11.64 -14.37 0.30
N GLN A 65 12.10 -14.66 1.51
CA GLN A 65 11.30 -14.41 2.70
C GLN A 65 11.56 -12.98 3.15
N LEU A 66 10.68 -12.06 2.76
CA LEU A 66 10.74 -10.67 3.22
C LEU A 66 10.06 -10.58 4.59
N ASP A 67 10.70 -9.91 5.53
CA ASP A 67 10.15 -9.69 6.86
C ASP A 67 9.81 -8.21 7.11
N ARG A 68 9.29 -7.95 8.31
CA ARG A 68 8.80 -6.64 8.71
C ARG A 68 9.93 -5.63 8.92
N GLU A 69 11.13 -6.10 9.23
CA GLU A 69 12.30 -5.25 9.41
C GLU A 69 12.77 -4.70 8.05
N GLU A 70 12.74 -5.55 7.01
CA GLU A 70 12.95 -5.11 5.63
C GLU A 70 11.91 -4.10 5.16
N LEU A 71 10.64 -4.25 5.55
CA LEU A 71 9.61 -3.26 5.22
C LEU A 71 9.88 -1.91 5.90
N ASP A 72 10.23 -1.93 7.20
CA ASP A 72 10.55 -0.73 7.96
C ASP A 72 11.75 0.04 7.36
N ASP A 73 12.70 -0.67 6.76
CA ASP A 73 13.85 -0.06 6.05
C ASP A 73 13.45 0.49 4.67
N LEU A 74 12.54 -0.19 3.96
CA LEU A 74 12.03 0.27 2.66
C LEU A 74 11.13 1.52 2.78
N GLU A 75 10.42 1.66 3.91
CA GLU A 75 9.54 2.79 4.23
C GLU A 75 10.29 4.03 4.76
N ARG A 76 11.53 3.88 5.23
CA ARG A 76 12.38 5.01 5.70
C ARG A 76 13.00 5.84 4.57
N LEU A 77 12.81 5.45 3.32
CA LEU A 77 13.40 6.03 2.10
C LEU A 77 12.39 6.81 1.26
#